data_AF-A0A2V9QBN6-F1
#
_entry.id   AF-A0A2V9QBN6-F1
#
_cell.length_a   1.000
_cell.length_b   1.000
_cell.length_c   1.000
_cell.angle_alpha   90.00
_cell.angle_beta   90.00
_cell.angle_gamma   90.00
#
_symmetry.space_group_name_H-M   'P 1'
#
loop_
_entity.id
_entity.type
_entity.pdbx_description
1 polymer ?
#
loop_
_entity_poly.entity_id
_entity_poly.type
_entity_poly.pdbx_seq_one_letter_code
_entity_poly.pdbx_strand_id
1 'polypeptide(L)'
;MKFRSLADRTPSQSNQASGEGGSSSEKKAFNRRSFLRNSVVAGAAVTAGAAILENVPSALAQSSNGRLTRGDAAILRWLAAAEMIETDLWLQYQELAGTQDNEVSTIASQQIPGYPSQPSGGNSPYTNAVLQLDGDMDQYIHDNTEDELTHETFINAYLVSKGSAPVSLDQFRTLDSSSKATGANQFARLTDLRKLTVDTTWWTRYRSRTGNPDLGDKFQPAVPSLIVNTHPGIPRTNDDLNNGDFLQAIANTAGFHFADIEVGGASMYPGLAQRVSSVEVLRILLSIGGTEIMHFQTWHDKAGNAIPSPNGVPIIDPVTGFSVFFPDLTNAAVPAVGEDLQSNLIMPEPTAFLSKQKLPVCSIIRPTATKNAATVALQGFSWQQRRMRLSAEPASQASAALVFKICICC
;
A
#
# COMPACT_ATOMS: atom_id res chain seq x y z
N MET A 1 -51.57 0.32 32.05
CA MET A 1 -52.70 1.02 31.40
C MET A 1 -52.19 2.37 30.90
N LYS A 2 -52.45 2.70 29.62
CA LYS A 2 -52.30 4.01 28.94
C LYS A 2 -50.89 4.57 28.61
N PHE A 3 -50.52 4.34 27.35
CA PHE A 3 -49.94 5.22 26.31
C PHE A 3 -49.67 6.73 26.56
N ARG A 4 -48.56 7.16 25.91
CA ARG A 4 -48.28 8.39 25.11
C ARG A 4 -48.18 9.75 25.82
N SER A 5 -47.06 10.46 25.58
CA SER A 5 -46.97 11.48 24.51
C SER A 5 -45.52 11.98 24.32
N LEU A 6 -45.18 12.26 23.06
CA LEU A 6 -43.96 12.91 22.58
C LEU A 6 -44.13 14.44 22.47
N ALA A 7 -42.99 15.07 22.16
CA ALA A 7 -42.75 16.43 21.62
C ALA A 7 -42.75 17.56 22.65
N ASP A 8 -41.99 18.65 22.53
CA ASP A 8 -40.88 19.14 21.71
C ASP A 8 -40.67 20.60 22.22
N ARG A 9 -39.61 21.29 21.77
CA ARG A 9 -39.38 22.76 21.79
C ARG A 9 -38.49 23.32 22.91
N THR A 10 -37.23 23.48 22.54
CA THR A 10 -36.30 24.60 22.85
C THR A 10 -36.90 25.98 22.49
N PRO A 11 -36.21 27.13 22.68
CA PRO A 11 -35.40 27.65 23.82
C PRO A 11 -35.69 29.15 24.13
N SER A 12 -35.27 29.66 25.29
CA SER A 12 -34.90 31.09 25.48
C SER A 12 -34.20 31.24 26.84
N GLN A 13 -32.89 31.52 26.87
CA GLN A 13 -32.22 32.82 26.92
C GLN A 13 -32.49 33.70 28.16
N SER A 14 -31.37 34.15 28.72
CA SER A 14 -31.16 35.36 29.54
C SER A 14 -31.56 35.22 31.02
N ASN A 15 -30.90 35.81 32.02
CA ASN A 15 -29.66 36.57 32.14
C ASN A 15 -29.44 36.82 33.65
N GLN A 16 -28.24 37.30 34.00
CA GLN A 16 -27.88 38.03 35.25
C GLN A 16 -27.74 37.19 36.53
N ALA A 17 -26.60 37.13 37.24
CA ALA A 17 -25.61 38.11 37.71
C ALA A 17 -25.71 38.27 39.25
N SER A 18 -24.60 38.74 39.85
CA SER A 18 -24.35 39.07 41.27
C SER A 18 -24.22 37.87 42.23
N GLY A 19 -23.27 37.84 43.18
CA GLY A 19 -22.34 38.84 43.68
C GLY A 19 -21.22 38.21 44.53
N GLU A 20 -20.41 39.09 45.11
CA GLU A 20 -19.03 38.97 45.58
C GLU A 20 -18.79 38.14 46.85
N GLY A 21 -17.51 37.80 47.11
CA GLY A 21 -17.00 37.67 48.49
C GLY A 21 -15.91 36.63 48.79
N GLY A 22 -14.64 36.98 48.55
CA GLY A 22 -13.51 36.79 49.48
C GLY A 22 -12.96 35.40 49.85
N SER A 23 -11.62 35.27 49.72
CA SER A 23 -10.67 34.49 50.54
C SER A 23 -9.88 33.39 49.80
N SER A 24 -8.55 33.56 49.87
CA SER A 24 -7.47 32.83 49.22
C SER A 24 -7.27 31.38 49.68
N SER A 25 -7.13 30.46 48.73
CA SER A 25 -6.15 29.37 48.82
C SER A 25 -5.73 28.91 47.43
N GLU A 26 -4.44 28.79 47.22
CA GLU A 26 -3.81 28.39 45.96
C GLU A 26 -4.26 27.01 45.50
N LYS A 27 -4.84 26.93 44.30
CA LYS A 27 -4.77 25.73 43.46
C LYS A 27 -4.39 26.12 42.04
N LYS A 28 -3.17 25.73 41.68
CA LYS A 28 -2.58 25.77 40.34
C LYS A 28 -3.53 25.09 39.34
N ALA A 29 -4.20 25.88 38.51
CA ALA A 29 -4.88 25.40 37.32
C ALA A 29 -4.27 26.11 36.10
N PHE A 30 -3.49 25.36 35.32
CA PHE A 30 -2.94 25.85 34.05
C PHE A 30 -4.08 26.08 33.05
N ASN A 31 -4.41 27.34 32.84
CA ASN A 31 -5.47 27.76 31.94
C ASN A 31 -4.91 27.86 30.51
N ARG A 32 -5.22 26.87 29.66
CA ARG A 32 -4.74 26.73 28.27
C ARG A 32 -5.41 27.71 27.28
N ARG A 33 -5.76 28.93 27.72
CA ARG A 33 -6.46 29.95 26.92
C ARG A 33 -5.91 31.38 27.11
N SER A 34 -4.59 31.52 27.20
CA SER A 34 -3.92 32.83 27.20
C SER A 34 -2.99 33.06 25.98
N PHE A 35 -2.93 32.13 25.03
CA PHE A 35 -1.94 32.21 23.94
C PHE A 35 -2.46 32.83 22.62
N LEU A 36 -3.70 33.33 22.59
CA LEU A 36 -4.32 33.89 21.37
C LEU A 36 -4.99 35.26 21.59
N ARG A 37 -4.49 36.04 22.54
CA ARG A 37 -4.83 37.47 22.64
C ARG A 37 -3.57 38.26 22.96
N ASN A 38 -2.87 38.67 21.91
CA ASN A 38 -2.13 39.94 21.81
C ASN A 38 -1.31 40.01 20.51
N SER A 39 -1.97 39.97 19.36
CA SER A 39 -1.31 40.30 18.08
C SER A 39 -2.28 40.95 17.12
N VAL A 40 -2.71 42.18 17.43
CA VAL A 40 -3.23 43.11 16.42
C VAL A 40 -2.75 44.50 16.80
N VAL A 41 -1.67 45.00 16.17
CA VAL A 41 -1.49 46.41 15.79
C VAL A 41 -0.52 46.52 14.59
N ALA A 42 -1.06 47.04 13.48
CA ALA A 42 -0.47 47.87 12.40
C ALA A 42 0.77 47.42 11.59
N GLY A 43 0.51 46.97 10.36
CA GLY A 43 0.95 47.65 9.11
C GLY A 43 2.45 47.76 8.76
N ALA A 44 2.94 46.85 7.92
CA ALA A 44 3.82 47.12 6.77
C ALA A 44 4.05 45.80 5.99
N ALA A 45 4.01 45.86 4.66
CA ALA A 45 4.19 44.70 3.78
C ALA A 45 5.63 44.17 3.80
N VAL A 46 5.83 42.89 4.13
CA VAL A 46 7.03 42.10 3.76
C VAL A 46 6.64 40.64 3.58
N THR A 47 6.92 40.10 2.40
CA THR A 47 6.96 38.67 2.08
C THR A 47 7.94 37.94 3.00
N ALA A 48 7.44 37.10 3.91
CA ALA A 48 8.29 36.26 4.76
C ALA A 48 7.59 34.93 5.11
N GLY A 49 7.52 34.01 4.13
CA GLY A 49 7.22 32.60 4.37
C GLY A 49 8.50 31.79 4.43
N ALA A 50 9.36 32.03 5.43
CA ALA A 50 10.64 31.30 5.58
C ALA A 50 11.23 31.27 7.00
N ALA A 51 10.42 31.34 8.07
CA ALA A 51 10.97 31.50 9.44
C ALA A 51 10.51 30.45 10.47
N ILE A 52 10.15 29.23 10.06
CA ILE A 52 9.94 28.10 11.01
C ILE A 52 10.68 26.85 10.53
N LEU A 53 12.01 26.95 10.39
CA LEU A 53 12.87 25.76 10.24
C LEU A 53 14.34 26.01 10.66
N GLU A 54 14.59 26.95 11.57
CA GLU A 54 15.97 27.36 11.92
C GLU A 54 16.66 26.53 13.02
N ASN A 55 16.06 25.45 13.53
CA ASN A 55 16.68 24.64 14.59
C ASN A 55 16.74 23.14 14.26
N VAL A 56 17.23 22.78 13.08
CA VAL A 56 17.80 21.45 12.87
C VAL A 56 19.28 21.48 13.29
N PRO A 57 19.74 20.64 14.23
CA PRO A 57 21.13 20.64 14.67
C PRO A 57 22.10 20.51 13.48
N SER A 58 23.09 21.40 13.42
CA SER A 58 24.13 21.43 12.37
C SER A 58 24.88 20.10 12.18
N ALA A 59 24.87 19.22 13.19
CA ALA A 59 25.41 17.85 13.11
C ALA A 59 24.63 16.91 12.16
N LEU A 60 23.38 17.24 11.82
CA LEU A 60 22.55 16.58 10.81
C LEU A 60 22.59 17.32 9.45
N ALA A 61 23.08 18.56 9.44
CA ALA A 61 23.19 19.41 8.25
C ALA A 61 24.57 19.30 7.57
N GLN A 62 25.32 18.23 7.83
CA GLN A 62 26.56 17.96 7.11
C GLN A 62 26.21 17.29 5.78
N SER A 63 25.77 18.10 4.81
CA SER A 63 25.72 17.67 3.41
C SER A 63 27.15 17.40 2.96
N SER A 64 27.54 16.12 2.97
CA SER A 64 28.80 15.67 2.41
C SER A 64 28.80 15.98 0.90
N ASN A 65 29.43 17.09 0.50
CA ASN A 65 29.79 17.42 -0.90
C ASN A 65 28.79 16.97 -1.98
N GLY A 66 27.50 17.31 -1.88
CA GLY A 66 26.49 17.06 -2.93
C GLY A 66 26.33 15.62 -3.46
N ARG A 67 27.04 14.63 -2.89
CA ARG A 67 27.17 13.27 -3.40
C ARG A 67 26.64 12.29 -2.37
N LEU A 68 25.88 11.31 -2.85
CA LEU A 68 25.37 10.23 -2.01
C LEU A 68 26.50 9.35 -1.50
N THR A 69 26.33 8.82 -0.28
CA THR A 69 27.16 7.69 0.16
C THR A 69 26.85 6.47 -0.70
N ARG A 70 27.78 5.50 -0.75
CA ARG A 70 27.55 4.26 -1.49
C ARG A 70 26.30 3.52 -0.99
N GLY A 71 26.08 3.52 0.32
CA GLY A 71 24.94 2.89 0.97
C GLY A 71 23.62 3.58 0.61
N ASP A 72 23.55 4.91 0.74
CA ASP A 72 22.34 5.66 0.40
C ASP A 72 21.98 5.54 -1.10
N ALA A 73 22.99 5.60 -1.98
CA ALA A 73 22.78 5.39 -3.41
C ALA A 73 22.35 3.95 -3.74
N ALA A 74 22.81 2.95 -3.00
CA ALA A 74 22.39 1.56 -3.19
C ALA A 74 20.94 1.35 -2.72
N ILE A 75 20.55 1.94 -1.60
CA ILE A 75 19.17 1.90 -1.09
C ILE A 75 18.21 2.57 -2.08
N LEU A 76 18.53 3.77 -2.57
CA LEU A 76 17.69 4.46 -3.55
C LEU A 76 17.60 3.73 -4.89
N ARG A 77 18.69 3.13 -5.37
CA ARG A 77 18.64 2.28 -6.58
C ARG A 77 17.79 1.02 -6.37
N TRP A 78 17.88 0.43 -5.19
CA TRP A 78 17.03 -0.71 -4.85
C TRP A 78 15.54 -0.28 -4.85
N LEU A 79 15.21 0.85 -4.20
CA LEU A 79 13.85 1.36 -4.12
C LEU A 79 13.32 1.67 -5.53
N ALA A 80 14.08 2.40 -6.35
CA ALA A 80 13.71 2.63 -7.75
C ALA A 80 13.39 1.34 -8.51
N ALA A 81 14.14 0.26 -8.30
CA ALA A 81 13.84 -1.02 -8.94
C ALA A 81 12.54 -1.67 -8.43
N ALA A 82 12.20 -1.48 -7.15
CA ALA A 82 10.94 -1.95 -6.58
C ALA A 82 9.76 -1.15 -7.12
N GLU A 83 9.85 0.18 -7.11
CA GLU A 83 8.84 1.08 -7.71
C GLU A 83 8.54 0.71 -9.17
N MET A 84 9.57 0.37 -9.96
CA MET A 84 9.40 -0.06 -11.35
C MET A 84 8.65 -1.40 -11.49
N ILE A 85 8.76 -2.30 -10.50
CA ILE A 85 8.03 -3.57 -10.45
C ILE A 85 6.58 -3.31 -10.04
N GLU A 86 6.36 -2.49 -9.01
CA GLU A 86 5.03 -2.11 -8.52
C GLU A 86 4.25 -1.33 -9.59
N THR A 87 4.91 -0.38 -10.27
CA THR A 87 4.39 0.33 -11.44
C THR A 87 3.91 -0.64 -12.53
N ASP A 88 4.68 -1.68 -12.86
CA ASP A 88 4.27 -2.64 -13.89
C ASP A 88 3.06 -3.49 -13.45
N LEU A 89 2.93 -3.81 -12.15
CA LEU A 89 1.76 -4.47 -11.57
C LEU A 89 0.53 -3.55 -11.64
N TRP A 90 0.64 -2.33 -11.14
CA TRP A 90 -0.44 -1.35 -11.08
C TRP A 90 -0.94 -0.93 -12.46
N LEU A 91 -0.04 -0.72 -13.43
CA LEU A 91 -0.42 -0.40 -14.80
C LEU A 91 -1.33 -1.47 -15.42
N GLN A 92 -1.11 -2.75 -15.13
CA GLN A 92 -2.00 -3.81 -15.65
C GLN A 92 -3.40 -3.75 -15.05
N TYR A 93 -3.54 -3.31 -13.79
CA TYR A 93 -4.84 -3.07 -13.17
C TYR A 93 -5.49 -1.80 -13.72
N GLN A 94 -4.73 -0.72 -13.80
CA GLN A 94 -5.13 0.57 -14.37
C GLN A 94 -5.65 0.43 -15.80
N GLU A 95 -4.98 -0.35 -16.63
CA GLU A 95 -5.41 -0.64 -18.00
C GLU A 95 -6.80 -1.24 -18.09
N LEU A 96 -7.21 -2.08 -17.13
CA LEU A 96 -8.48 -2.78 -17.20
C LEU A 96 -9.58 -2.11 -16.38
N ALA A 97 -9.23 -1.55 -15.23
CA ALA A 97 -10.21 -1.16 -14.22
C ALA A 97 -10.03 0.26 -13.65
N GLY A 98 -8.93 0.95 -13.94
CA GLY A 98 -8.73 2.30 -13.43
C GLY A 98 -9.40 3.38 -14.28
N THR A 99 -9.47 4.60 -13.75
CA THR A 99 -9.97 5.78 -14.48
C THR A 99 -9.20 6.00 -15.78
N GLN A 100 -9.89 6.12 -16.92
CA GLN A 100 -9.26 6.24 -18.24
C GLN A 100 -9.08 7.70 -18.66
N ASP A 101 -8.22 8.43 -17.98
CA ASP A 101 -7.78 9.78 -18.36
C ASP A 101 -6.29 9.83 -18.71
N ASN A 102 -5.81 11.04 -19.03
CA ASN A 102 -4.47 11.23 -19.57
C ASN A 102 -3.34 11.20 -18.52
N GLU A 103 -3.62 11.28 -17.21
CA GLU A 103 -2.59 11.47 -16.17
C GLU A 103 -1.57 10.32 -16.18
N VAL A 104 -2.05 9.08 -15.98
CA VAL A 104 -1.18 7.89 -16.04
C VAL A 104 -0.50 7.74 -17.40
N SER A 105 -1.25 7.85 -18.51
CA SER A 105 -0.68 7.61 -19.86
C SER A 105 0.39 8.64 -20.24
N THR A 106 0.30 9.86 -19.71
CA THR A 106 1.28 10.93 -19.93
C THR A 106 2.63 10.57 -19.32
N ILE A 107 2.64 10.01 -18.11
CA ILE A 107 3.88 9.63 -17.42
C ILE A 107 4.39 8.29 -17.95
N ALA A 108 3.52 7.27 -18.00
CA ALA A 108 3.90 5.91 -18.38
C ALA A 108 4.49 5.82 -19.80
N SER A 109 3.96 6.56 -20.78
CA SER A 109 4.50 6.56 -22.14
C SER A 109 5.89 7.18 -22.28
N GLN A 110 6.33 7.98 -21.30
CA GLN A 110 7.68 8.53 -21.25
C GLN A 110 8.68 7.55 -20.64
N GLN A 111 8.22 6.71 -19.69
CA GLN A 111 9.08 5.77 -18.95
C GLN A 111 9.14 4.39 -19.60
N ILE A 112 8.05 3.94 -20.23
CA ILE A 112 7.88 2.53 -20.63
C ILE A 112 7.79 2.42 -22.16
N PRO A 113 8.80 1.80 -22.81
CA PRO A 113 8.77 1.56 -24.24
C PRO A 113 7.53 0.77 -24.67
N GLY A 114 6.75 1.36 -25.58
CA GLY A 114 5.54 0.74 -26.13
C GLY A 114 4.27 0.98 -25.33
N TYR A 115 4.33 1.68 -24.19
CA TYR A 115 3.13 2.12 -23.48
C TYR A 115 2.41 3.22 -24.27
N PRO A 116 1.08 3.13 -24.48
CA PRO A 116 0.33 4.14 -25.24
C PRO A 116 0.39 5.53 -24.61
N SER A 117 0.60 6.57 -25.42
CA SER A 117 0.63 7.97 -24.97
C SER A 117 -0.75 8.58 -24.72
N GLN A 118 -1.80 7.81 -24.94
CA GLN A 118 -3.20 8.19 -24.69
C GLN A 118 -3.92 7.00 -24.04
N PRO A 119 -5.03 7.26 -23.32
CA PRO A 119 -5.85 6.22 -22.72
C PRO A 119 -6.36 5.28 -23.81
N SER A 120 -6.15 3.99 -23.60
CA SER A 120 -6.48 2.95 -24.58
C SER A 120 -7.09 1.70 -23.92
N GLY A 121 -7.31 1.76 -22.60
CA GLY A 121 -7.77 0.65 -21.80
C GLY A 121 -9.27 0.66 -21.51
N GLY A 122 -9.66 -0.12 -20.51
CA GLY A 122 -10.99 -0.29 -19.97
C GLY A 122 -11.59 -1.67 -20.26
N ASN A 123 -12.17 -2.27 -19.22
CA ASN A 123 -12.90 -3.54 -19.31
C ASN A 123 -14.12 -3.49 -18.40
N SER A 124 -15.25 -2.99 -18.90
CA SER A 124 -16.43 -2.72 -18.06
C SER A 124 -16.91 -3.91 -17.21
N PRO A 125 -16.94 -5.17 -17.71
CA PRO A 125 -17.27 -6.32 -16.86
C PRO A 125 -16.31 -6.49 -15.67
N TYR A 126 -15.00 -6.39 -15.90
CA TYR A 126 -14.00 -6.49 -14.85
C TYR A 126 -14.02 -5.26 -13.90
N THR A 127 -14.18 -4.05 -14.44
CA THR A 127 -14.39 -2.83 -13.65
C THR A 127 -15.59 -2.99 -12.69
N ASN A 128 -16.72 -3.49 -13.18
CA ASN A 128 -17.91 -3.72 -12.35
C ASN A 128 -17.69 -4.77 -11.25
N ALA A 129 -16.86 -5.77 -11.51
CA ALA A 129 -16.51 -6.81 -10.55
C ALA A 129 -15.59 -6.28 -9.44
N VAL A 130 -14.60 -5.45 -9.79
CA VAL A 130 -13.76 -4.79 -8.75
C VAL A 130 -14.54 -3.74 -7.97
N LEU A 131 -15.48 -3.03 -8.60
CA LEU A 131 -16.37 -2.06 -7.94
C LEU A 131 -17.30 -2.69 -6.88
N GLN A 132 -17.39 -4.04 -6.81
CA GLN A 132 -18.06 -4.70 -5.68
C GLN A 132 -17.27 -4.56 -4.37
N LEU A 133 -15.96 -4.29 -4.45
CA LEU A 133 -15.10 -4.07 -3.27
C LEU A 133 -15.31 -2.65 -2.71
N ASP A 134 -15.42 -1.65 -3.58
CA ASP A 134 -15.74 -0.26 -3.22
C ASP A 134 -16.21 0.51 -4.47
N GLY A 135 -17.03 1.54 -4.28
CA GLY A 135 -17.59 2.33 -5.39
C GLY A 135 -16.58 3.22 -6.11
N ASP A 136 -15.42 3.47 -5.51
CA ASP A 136 -14.37 4.34 -6.05
C ASP A 136 -13.10 3.55 -6.47
N MET A 137 -13.21 2.23 -6.69
CA MET A 137 -12.05 1.37 -7.00
C MET A 137 -11.28 1.80 -8.25
N ASP A 138 -11.97 2.32 -9.26
CA ASP A 138 -11.35 2.84 -10.47
C ASP A 138 -10.45 4.05 -10.18
N GLN A 139 -10.89 4.96 -9.31
CA GLN A 139 -10.10 6.09 -8.87
C GLN A 139 -8.93 5.66 -7.97
N TYR A 140 -9.15 4.73 -7.04
CA TYR A 140 -8.06 4.26 -6.17
C TYR A 140 -6.96 3.56 -6.96
N ILE A 141 -7.32 2.73 -7.95
CA ILE A 141 -6.36 2.07 -8.85
C ILE A 141 -5.59 3.14 -9.63
N HIS A 142 -6.28 4.17 -10.12
CA HIS A 142 -5.68 5.26 -10.87
C HIS A 142 -4.67 6.05 -10.06
N ASP A 143 -5.07 6.55 -8.90
CA ASP A 143 -4.22 7.39 -8.04
C ASP A 143 -3.00 6.63 -7.54
N ASN A 144 -3.17 5.37 -7.12
CA ASN A 144 -2.04 4.53 -6.72
C ASN A 144 -1.08 4.28 -7.88
N THR A 145 -1.59 4.09 -9.10
CA THR A 145 -0.75 3.89 -10.29
C THR A 145 0.04 5.16 -10.64
N GLU A 146 -0.58 6.34 -10.51
CA GLU A 146 0.12 7.61 -10.68
C GLU A 146 1.21 7.77 -9.62
N ASP A 147 0.90 7.50 -8.35
CA ASP A 147 1.87 7.59 -7.26
C ASP A 147 3.09 6.72 -7.53
N GLU A 148 2.93 5.44 -7.91
CA GLU A 148 4.08 4.57 -8.21
C GLU A 148 4.93 5.07 -9.39
N LEU A 149 4.28 5.56 -10.45
CA LEU A 149 4.98 6.18 -11.59
C LEU A 149 5.79 7.40 -11.16
N THR A 150 5.26 8.21 -10.24
CA THR A 150 5.97 9.39 -9.73
C THR A 150 7.09 9.02 -8.75
N HIS A 151 6.93 7.96 -7.94
CA HIS A 151 7.98 7.44 -7.08
C HIS A 151 9.20 7.00 -7.91
N GLU A 152 9.01 6.15 -8.93
CA GLU A 152 10.13 5.69 -9.78
C GLU A 152 10.80 6.86 -10.51
N THR A 153 10.00 7.80 -11.03
CA THR A 153 10.50 8.97 -11.78
C THR A 153 11.31 9.87 -10.87
N PHE A 154 10.80 10.16 -9.67
CA PHE A 154 11.46 11.01 -8.69
C PHE A 154 12.78 10.42 -8.20
N ILE A 155 12.80 9.14 -7.80
CA ILE A 155 14.00 8.51 -7.25
C ILE A 155 15.11 8.46 -8.31
N ASN A 156 14.78 8.12 -9.56
CA ASN A 156 15.74 8.13 -10.66
C ASN A 156 16.29 9.53 -10.94
N ALA A 157 15.43 10.55 -11.01
CA ALA A 157 15.85 11.93 -11.18
C ALA A 157 16.75 12.40 -10.03
N TYR A 158 16.40 12.02 -8.80
CA TYR A 158 17.18 12.33 -7.61
C TYR A 158 18.58 11.69 -7.64
N LEU A 159 18.69 10.40 -8.00
CA LEU A 159 19.96 9.71 -8.21
C LEU A 159 20.86 10.45 -9.20
N VAL A 160 20.30 10.82 -10.37
CA VAL A 160 21.01 11.58 -11.41
C VAL A 160 21.48 12.93 -10.89
N SER A 161 20.63 13.65 -10.16
CA SER A 161 20.95 14.96 -9.59
C SER A 161 22.15 14.92 -8.62
N LYS A 162 22.40 13.77 -7.99
CA LYS A 162 23.54 13.52 -7.09
C LYS A 162 24.72 12.84 -7.78
N GLY A 163 24.71 12.75 -9.11
CA GLY A 163 25.75 12.11 -9.92
C GLY A 163 25.84 10.59 -9.75
N SER A 164 24.73 9.94 -9.37
CA SER A 164 24.59 8.48 -9.32
C SER A 164 23.87 7.96 -10.57
N ALA A 165 24.13 6.71 -10.92
CA ALA A 165 23.46 6.08 -12.06
C ALA A 165 21.97 5.86 -11.75
N PRO A 166 21.05 6.16 -12.68
CA PRO A 166 19.65 5.76 -12.58
C PRO A 166 19.50 4.25 -12.77
N VAL A 167 18.28 3.76 -12.53
CA VAL A 167 17.88 2.37 -12.72
C VAL A 167 16.96 2.26 -13.93
N SER A 168 17.15 1.21 -14.72
CA SER A 168 16.17 0.76 -15.72
C SER A 168 16.08 -0.76 -15.69
N LEU A 169 14.84 -1.26 -15.71
CA LEU A 169 14.52 -2.68 -15.80
C LEU A 169 14.11 -3.12 -17.22
N ASP A 170 14.21 -2.27 -18.23
CA ASP A 170 13.66 -2.56 -19.57
C ASP A 170 14.27 -3.80 -20.21
N GLN A 171 15.54 -4.09 -19.95
CA GLN A 171 16.20 -5.32 -20.41
C GLN A 171 15.56 -6.61 -19.85
N PHE A 172 14.74 -6.49 -18.79
CA PHE A 172 14.04 -7.59 -18.15
C PHE A 172 12.56 -7.68 -18.53
N ARG A 173 12.03 -6.73 -19.34
CA ARG A 173 10.67 -6.78 -19.91
C ARG A 173 10.59 -7.88 -20.96
N THR A 174 10.46 -9.11 -20.48
CA THR A 174 10.59 -10.34 -21.27
C THR A 174 9.34 -11.20 -21.26
N LEU A 175 8.35 -10.84 -20.44
CA LEU A 175 7.07 -11.51 -20.42
C LEU A 175 6.19 -10.93 -21.53
N ASP A 176 5.46 -11.80 -22.23
CA ASP A 176 4.38 -11.33 -23.11
C ASP A 176 3.34 -10.56 -22.28
N SER A 177 2.59 -9.66 -22.94
CA SER A 177 1.46 -8.98 -22.28
C SER A 177 0.62 -9.97 -21.49
N SER A 178 0.39 -9.64 -20.23
CA SER A 178 -0.25 -10.49 -19.25
C SER A 178 -1.70 -10.75 -19.59
N SER A 179 -2.45 -9.83 -20.20
CA SER A 179 -3.84 -10.08 -20.59
C SER A 179 -4.07 -9.91 -22.10
N LYS A 180 -4.97 -10.74 -22.64
CA LYS A 180 -5.54 -10.62 -23.98
C LYS A 180 -7.03 -10.23 -23.93
N ALA A 181 -7.53 -9.87 -22.74
CA ALA A 181 -8.86 -9.32 -22.60
C ALA A 181 -8.92 -7.92 -23.23
N THR A 182 -10.11 -7.50 -23.66
CA THR A 182 -10.35 -6.13 -24.12
C THR A 182 -9.91 -5.14 -23.04
N GLY A 183 -9.22 -4.06 -23.45
CA GLY A 183 -8.69 -3.04 -22.55
C GLY A 183 -7.23 -3.25 -22.11
N ALA A 184 -6.66 -4.44 -22.29
CA ALA A 184 -5.26 -4.68 -21.92
C ALA A 184 -4.29 -4.15 -22.99
N ASN A 185 -3.23 -3.45 -22.57
CA ASN A 185 -2.18 -3.00 -23.47
C ASN A 185 -1.23 -4.13 -23.85
N GLN A 186 -0.85 -4.17 -25.13
CA GLN A 186 -0.12 -5.29 -25.74
C GLN A 186 1.36 -4.98 -25.94
N PHE A 187 2.13 -5.01 -24.86
CA PHE A 187 3.59 -4.87 -24.88
C PHE A 187 4.26 -5.80 -23.84
N ALA A 188 5.59 -5.86 -23.84
CA ALA A 188 6.34 -6.75 -22.97
C ALA A 188 6.37 -6.25 -21.51
N ARG A 189 6.16 -7.15 -20.55
CA ARG A 189 5.99 -6.84 -19.12
C ARG A 189 7.14 -7.34 -18.24
N LEU A 190 7.25 -6.75 -17.06
CA LEU A 190 8.11 -7.25 -15.97
C LEU A 190 7.38 -8.32 -15.14
N THR A 191 6.07 -8.23 -15.06
CA THR A 191 5.22 -9.04 -14.16
C THR A 191 4.02 -9.66 -14.90
N ASP A 192 3.40 -10.68 -14.31
CA ASP A 192 2.25 -11.41 -14.87
C ASP A 192 1.15 -11.61 -13.82
N LEU A 193 0.08 -10.81 -13.92
CA LEU A 193 -1.08 -10.90 -13.02
C LEU A 193 -2.02 -12.08 -13.28
N ARG A 194 -1.76 -12.94 -14.27
CA ARG A 194 -2.61 -14.12 -14.54
C ARG A 194 -2.34 -15.31 -13.63
N LYS A 195 -1.20 -15.31 -12.94
CA LYS A 195 -0.67 -16.48 -12.22
C LYS A 195 -0.11 -16.08 -10.86
N LEU A 196 -0.95 -15.48 -10.04
CA LEU A 196 -0.58 -14.97 -8.73
C LEU A 196 -0.69 -16.05 -7.65
N THR A 197 0.34 -16.16 -6.83
CA THR A 197 0.16 -16.66 -5.47
C THR A 197 0.09 -15.41 -4.57
N VAL A 198 -0.93 -15.27 -3.73
CA VAL A 198 -1.15 -14.02 -2.95
C VAL A 198 -1.02 -14.31 -1.46
N ASP A 199 -0.10 -13.61 -0.79
CA ASP A 199 0.07 -13.75 0.66
C ASP A 199 -1.03 -12.93 1.31
N THR A 200 -1.87 -13.58 2.12
CA THR A 200 -2.95 -12.91 2.87
C THR A 200 -2.69 -12.93 4.37
N THR A 201 -1.46 -13.24 4.80
CA THR A 201 -1.05 -13.20 6.20
C THR A 201 -0.87 -11.79 6.73
N TRP A 202 -0.72 -10.79 5.85
CA TRP A 202 -0.73 -9.38 6.23
C TRP A 202 -2.03 -8.99 6.93
N TRP A 203 -3.16 -9.62 6.56
CA TRP A 203 -4.47 -9.34 7.15
C TRP A 203 -4.50 -9.63 8.66
N THR A 204 -4.17 -10.87 9.05
CA THR A 204 -4.15 -11.26 10.47
C THR A 204 -2.94 -10.68 11.19
N ARG A 205 -1.83 -10.41 10.47
CA ARG A 205 -0.69 -9.68 11.00
C ARG A 205 -1.11 -8.36 11.61
N TYR A 206 -1.89 -7.56 10.92
CA TYR A 206 -2.29 -6.24 11.40
C TYR A 206 -3.44 -6.24 12.41
N ARG A 207 -4.24 -7.32 12.48
CA ARG A 207 -5.30 -7.52 13.48
C ARG A 207 -4.86 -8.26 14.74
N SER A 208 -3.69 -8.90 14.73
CA SER A 208 -3.21 -9.64 15.90
C SER A 208 -2.72 -8.71 17.03
N ARG A 209 -3.32 -8.87 18.21
CA ARG A 209 -2.88 -8.24 19.48
C ARG A 209 -1.66 -8.90 20.12
N THR A 210 -1.32 -10.13 19.69
CA THR A 210 -0.31 -10.97 20.36
C THR A 210 0.92 -11.26 19.50
N GLY A 211 0.86 -11.02 18.19
CA GLY A 211 1.94 -11.30 17.25
C GLY A 211 2.66 -10.05 16.76
N ASN A 212 3.98 -10.13 16.58
CA ASN A 212 4.79 -9.18 15.84
C ASN A 212 5.86 -9.93 15.02
N PRO A 213 5.90 -9.77 13.68
CA PRO A 213 6.91 -10.45 12.85
C PRO A 213 8.35 -10.05 13.22
N ASP A 214 8.58 -8.82 13.71
CA ASP A 214 9.91 -8.38 14.17
C ASP A 214 10.38 -9.13 15.42
N LEU A 215 9.46 -9.80 16.14
CA LEU A 215 9.73 -10.64 17.30
C LEU A 215 9.60 -12.14 16.99
N GLY A 216 9.54 -12.50 15.70
CA GLY A 216 9.56 -13.88 15.21
C GLY A 216 8.19 -14.55 15.14
N ASP A 217 7.09 -13.82 15.37
CA ASP A 217 5.75 -14.38 15.30
C ASP A 217 5.31 -14.62 13.84
N LYS A 218 4.42 -15.59 13.65
CA LYS A 218 3.85 -15.98 12.36
C LYS A 218 2.34 -15.83 12.37
N PHE A 219 1.75 -15.71 11.20
CA PHE A 219 0.35 -15.34 11.02
C PHE A 219 -0.34 -16.32 10.07
N GLN A 220 -1.65 -16.48 10.25
CA GLN A 220 -2.47 -17.33 9.37
C GLN A 220 -3.01 -16.50 8.20
N PRO A 221 -3.10 -17.06 6.99
CA PRO A 221 -3.69 -16.35 5.86
C PRO A 221 -5.19 -16.13 6.09
N ALA A 222 -5.71 -14.95 5.72
CA ALA A 222 -7.15 -14.69 5.74
C ALA A 222 -7.89 -15.47 4.65
N VAL A 223 -7.23 -15.72 3.52
CA VAL A 223 -7.76 -16.53 2.42
C VAL A 223 -6.76 -17.65 2.12
N PRO A 224 -6.85 -18.80 2.81
CA PRO A 224 -5.88 -19.87 2.69
C PRO A 224 -5.74 -20.47 1.29
N SER A 225 -6.75 -20.36 0.42
CA SER A 225 -6.66 -20.85 -0.95
C SER A 225 -5.80 -19.98 -1.86
N LEU A 226 -5.58 -18.70 -1.53
CA LEU A 226 -4.79 -17.77 -2.36
C LEU A 226 -3.28 -17.94 -2.19
N ILE A 227 -2.83 -18.47 -1.04
CA ILE A 227 -1.41 -18.73 -0.76
C ILE A 227 -0.93 -20.05 -1.37
N VAL A 228 -1.83 -20.83 -1.98
CA VAL A 228 -1.55 -22.10 -2.64
C VAL A 228 -1.99 -22.05 -4.10
N ASN A 229 -1.27 -22.74 -4.98
CA ASN A 229 -1.46 -22.68 -6.43
C ASN A 229 -1.34 -21.26 -6.99
N THR A 230 -1.81 -21.03 -8.22
CA THR A 230 -1.77 -19.72 -8.87
C THR A 230 -3.16 -19.33 -9.36
N HIS A 231 -3.54 -18.08 -9.15
CA HIS A 231 -4.85 -17.54 -9.45
C HIS A 231 -4.74 -16.29 -10.32
N PRO A 232 -5.64 -16.06 -11.28
CA PRO A 232 -5.67 -14.81 -12.03
C PRO A 232 -6.18 -13.66 -11.16
N GLY A 233 -5.39 -12.59 -11.08
CA GLY A 233 -5.83 -11.28 -10.56
C GLY A 233 -6.40 -10.37 -11.65
N ILE A 234 -6.27 -10.72 -12.92
CA ILE A 234 -6.93 -10.04 -14.05
C ILE A 234 -7.49 -11.09 -15.02
N PRO A 235 -8.52 -10.76 -15.84
CA PRO A 235 -8.99 -11.66 -16.89
C PRO A 235 -7.85 -11.95 -17.87
N ARG A 236 -7.64 -13.23 -18.19
CA ARG A 236 -6.59 -13.67 -19.14
C ARG A 236 -6.99 -13.38 -20.58
N THR A 237 -8.26 -13.62 -20.89
CA THR A 237 -8.93 -13.33 -22.16
C THR A 237 -10.36 -12.87 -21.86
N ASN A 238 -11.13 -12.51 -22.89
CA ASN A 238 -12.56 -12.22 -22.72
C ASN A 238 -13.39 -13.45 -22.29
N ASP A 239 -12.84 -14.67 -22.37
CA ASP A 239 -13.57 -15.87 -21.93
C ASP A 239 -13.79 -15.90 -20.43
N ASP A 240 -12.84 -15.34 -19.65
CA ASP A 240 -12.94 -15.20 -18.20
C ASP A 240 -14.09 -14.25 -17.78
N LEU A 241 -14.63 -13.45 -18.70
CA LEU A 241 -15.74 -12.52 -18.45
C LEU A 241 -17.13 -13.19 -18.50
N ASN A 242 -17.21 -14.42 -19.00
CA ASN A 242 -18.49 -15.10 -19.29
C ASN A 242 -19.11 -15.79 -18.06
N ASN A 243 -18.36 -15.94 -16.96
CA ASN A 243 -18.83 -16.54 -15.72
C ASN A 243 -18.72 -15.51 -14.60
N GLY A 244 -19.86 -15.03 -14.10
CA GLY A 244 -19.91 -13.98 -13.07
C GLY A 244 -19.22 -14.37 -11.75
N ASP A 245 -19.40 -15.60 -11.29
CA ASP A 245 -18.76 -16.07 -10.05
C ASP A 245 -17.24 -16.14 -10.21
N PHE A 246 -16.76 -16.66 -11.34
CA PHE A 246 -15.33 -16.73 -11.61
C PHE A 246 -14.73 -15.34 -11.85
N LEU A 247 -15.40 -14.45 -12.58
CA LEU A 247 -14.97 -13.07 -12.75
C LEU A 247 -14.88 -12.33 -11.42
N GLN A 248 -15.84 -12.53 -10.53
CA GLN A 248 -15.78 -11.96 -9.18
C GLN A 248 -14.63 -12.57 -8.36
N ALA A 249 -14.31 -13.85 -8.55
CA ALA A 249 -13.14 -14.46 -7.92
C ALA A 249 -11.82 -13.83 -8.41
N ILE A 250 -11.72 -13.46 -9.69
CA ILE A 250 -10.58 -12.71 -10.23
C ILE A 250 -10.48 -11.34 -9.56
N ALA A 251 -11.60 -10.60 -9.49
CA ALA A 251 -11.65 -9.28 -8.85
C ALA A 251 -11.33 -9.35 -7.34
N ASN A 252 -11.83 -10.34 -6.63
CA ASN A 252 -11.47 -10.55 -5.22
C ASN A 252 -9.99 -10.91 -5.07
N THR A 253 -9.43 -11.73 -5.97
CA THR A 253 -7.98 -12.04 -5.99
C THR A 253 -7.17 -10.75 -6.17
N ALA A 254 -7.60 -9.86 -7.07
CA ALA A 254 -7.01 -8.54 -7.23
C ALA A 254 -7.09 -7.72 -5.94
N GLY A 255 -8.26 -7.66 -5.29
CA GLY A 255 -8.47 -6.95 -4.03
C GLY A 255 -7.47 -7.34 -2.92
N PHE A 256 -7.23 -8.64 -2.74
CA PHE A 256 -6.22 -9.12 -1.79
C PHE A 256 -4.79 -8.86 -2.26
N HIS A 257 -4.55 -8.91 -3.57
CA HIS A 257 -3.24 -8.67 -4.14
C HIS A 257 -2.84 -7.19 -4.08
N PHE A 258 -3.77 -6.23 -4.20
CA PHE A 258 -3.49 -4.81 -4.01
C PHE A 258 -2.82 -4.56 -2.66
N ALA A 259 -3.38 -5.10 -1.58
CA ALA A 259 -2.76 -4.98 -0.26
C ALA A 259 -1.46 -5.78 -0.11
N ASP A 260 -1.28 -6.88 -0.87
CA ASP A 260 -0.02 -7.65 -0.88
C ASP A 260 1.11 -6.95 -1.64
N ILE A 261 0.79 -6.09 -2.61
CA ILE A 261 1.75 -5.17 -3.25
C ILE A 261 2.20 -4.16 -2.19
N GLU A 262 1.25 -3.38 -1.66
CA GLU A 262 1.55 -2.24 -0.78
C GLU A 262 2.13 -2.62 0.59
N VAL A 263 1.86 -3.82 1.10
CA VAL A 263 2.50 -4.27 2.35
C VAL A 263 4.03 -4.39 2.20
N GLY A 264 4.49 -4.59 0.96
CA GLY A 264 5.88 -4.49 0.55
C GLY A 264 6.43 -3.12 0.87
N GLY A 265 5.96 -2.07 0.18
CA GLY A 265 6.33 -0.67 0.40
C GLY A 265 6.19 -0.22 1.85
N ALA A 266 5.03 -0.47 2.46
CA ALA A 266 4.72 -0.07 3.84
C ALA A 266 5.71 -0.62 4.87
N SER A 267 6.28 -1.81 4.66
CA SER A 267 7.26 -2.41 5.58
C SER A 267 8.71 -2.10 5.19
N MET A 268 8.97 -2.02 3.89
CA MET A 268 10.28 -1.88 3.27
C MET A 268 10.88 -0.50 3.48
N TYR A 269 10.12 0.57 3.21
CA TYR A 269 10.58 1.94 3.37
C TYR A 269 10.99 2.24 4.82
N PRO A 270 10.18 1.97 5.86
CA PRO A 270 10.59 2.14 7.25
C PRO A 270 11.78 1.24 7.64
N GLY A 271 11.87 0.04 7.06
CA GLY A 271 13.01 -0.84 7.24
C GLY A 271 14.30 -0.23 6.70
N LEU A 272 14.30 0.25 5.46
CA LEU A 272 15.47 0.85 4.81
C LEU A 272 15.81 2.23 5.39
N ALA A 273 14.83 2.98 5.90
CA ALA A 273 15.03 4.27 6.58
C ALA A 273 15.97 4.16 7.79
N GLN A 274 16.00 3.01 8.47
CA GLN A 274 16.94 2.76 9.57
C GLN A 274 18.39 2.53 9.11
N ARG A 275 18.65 2.50 7.80
CA ARG A 275 19.94 2.13 7.20
C ARG A 275 20.56 3.25 6.36
N VAL A 276 19.84 4.34 6.16
CA VAL A 276 20.37 5.51 5.43
C VAL A 276 21.16 6.41 6.39
N SER A 277 22.16 7.09 5.84
CA SER A 277 23.03 8.00 6.58
C SER A 277 22.77 9.48 6.29
N SER A 278 22.25 9.78 5.09
CA SER A 278 21.87 11.14 4.72
C SER A 278 20.47 11.48 5.24
N VAL A 279 20.35 12.63 5.91
CA VAL A 279 19.06 13.16 6.40
C VAL A 279 18.14 13.52 5.24
N GLU A 280 18.70 13.97 4.12
CA GLU A 280 17.95 14.26 2.90
C GLU A 280 17.35 12.98 2.31
N VAL A 281 18.14 11.88 2.30
CA VAL A 281 17.67 10.57 1.83
C VAL A 281 16.67 9.97 2.82
N LEU A 282 16.91 10.11 4.13
CA LEU A 282 15.94 9.73 5.16
C LEU A 282 14.60 10.44 4.96
N ARG A 283 14.61 11.73 4.62
CA ARG A 283 13.40 12.48 4.31
C ARG A 283 12.65 11.87 3.12
N ILE A 284 13.35 11.48 2.06
CA ILE A 284 12.74 10.79 0.90
C ILE A 284 12.08 9.49 1.35
N LEU A 285 12.79 8.63 2.08
CA LEU A 285 12.25 7.34 2.51
C LEU A 285 11.07 7.47 3.47
N LEU A 286 11.09 8.46 4.37
CA LEU A 286 9.97 8.71 5.28
C LEU A 286 8.77 9.35 4.58
N SER A 287 8.99 10.11 3.51
CA SER A 287 7.92 10.75 2.74
C SER A 287 7.23 9.74 1.82
N ILE A 288 7.98 9.02 0.98
CA ILE A 288 7.42 7.97 0.12
C ILE A 288 6.89 6.82 0.98
N GLY A 289 7.66 6.33 1.96
CA GLY A 289 7.16 5.31 2.87
C GLY A 289 5.88 5.69 3.62
N GLY A 290 5.59 6.98 3.78
CA GLY A 290 4.32 7.46 4.33
C GLY A 290 3.14 7.29 3.38
N THR A 291 3.33 7.49 2.06
CA THR A 291 2.30 7.28 1.03
C THR A 291 1.99 5.79 0.88
N GLU A 292 3.01 4.92 0.82
CA GLU A 292 2.88 3.46 0.82
C GLU A 292 2.02 2.92 1.97
N ILE A 293 2.16 3.51 3.16
CA ILE A 293 1.34 3.14 4.33
C ILE A 293 -0.12 3.53 4.12
N MET A 294 -0.39 4.68 3.46
CA MET A 294 -1.74 5.12 3.11
C MET A 294 -2.35 4.22 2.04
N HIS A 295 -1.58 3.85 1.02
CA HIS A 295 -1.99 2.87 -0.01
C HIS A 295 -2.35 1.54 0.63
N PHE A 296 -1.43 0.95 1.42
CA PHE A 296 -1.68 -0.30 2.13
C PHE A 296 -2.94 -0.22 2.99
N GLN A 297 -3.13 0.87 3.75
CA GLN A 297 -4.31 1.02 4.60
C GLN A 297 -5.61 1.07 3.80
N THR A 298 -5.61 1.70 2.62
CA THR A 298 -6.77 1.73 1.72
C THR A 298 -7.11 0.32 1.25
N TRP A 299 -6.15 -0.41 0.68
CA TRP A 299 -6.41 -1.76 0.14
C TRP A 299 -6.68 -2.80 1.22
N HIS A 300 -6.07 -2.62 2.40
CA HIS A 300 -6.35 -3.43 3.58
C HIS A 300 -7.82 -3.34 3.99
N ASP A 301 -8.42 -2.14 3.93
CA ASP A 301 -9.87 -1.96 4.13
C ASP A 301 -10.65 -2.62 2.98
N LYS A 302 -10.31 -2.32 1.72
CA LYS A 302 -11.13 -2.72 0.55
C LYS A 302 -11.15 -4.23 0.32
N ALA A 303 -10.05 -4.92 0.61
CA ALA A 303 -10.01 -6.38 0.59
C ALA A 303 -11.05 -7.03 1.52
N GLY A 304 -11.47 -6.32 2.58
CA GLY A 304 -12.50 -6.77 3.51
C GLY A 304 -13.92 -6.83 2.95
N ASN A 305 -14.14 -6.19 1.80
CA ASN A 305 -15.42 -6.20 1.09
C ASN A 305 -15.49 -7.29 0.00
N ALA A 306 -14.51 -8.19 -0.06
CA ALA A 306 -14.51 -9.30 -1.00
C ALA A 306 -15.80 -10.12 -0.91
N ILE A 307 -16.43 -10.34 -2.06
CA ILE A 307 -17.70 -11.08 -2.14
C ILE A 307 -17.44 -12.55 -1.76
N PRO A 308 -18.13 -13.11 -0.75
CA PRO A 308 -17.89 -14.48 -0.32
C PRO A 308 -18.19 -15.49 -1.43
N SER A 309 -17.50 -16.63 -1.41
CA SER A 309 -17.79 -17.71 -2.35
C SER A 309 -19.24 -18.20 -2.22
N PRO A 310 -19.99 -18.31 -3.32
CA PRO A 310 -21.42 -18.56 -3.30
C PRO A 310 -21.73 -19.91 -2.65
N ASN A 311 -22.73 -19.93 -1.76
CA ASN A 311 -23.16 -21.10 -1.00
C ASN A 311 -22.04 -21.78 -0.17
N GLY A 312 -20.94 -21.08 0.11
CA GLY A 312 -19.79 -21.65 0.81
C GLY A 312 -19.02 -22.69 -0.01
N VAL A 313 -19.13 -22.66 -1.34
CA VAL A 313 -18.45 -23.62 -2.24
C VAL A 313 -17.28 -22.95 -2.94
N PRO A 314 -16.08 -23.57 -2.98
CA PRO A 314 -14.95 -23.04 -3.73
C PRO A 314 -15.27 -22.85 -5.22
N ILE A 315 -14.78 -21.75 -5.79
CA ILE A 315 -14.90 -21.41 -7.20
C ILE A 315 -13.74 -22.07 -7.95
N ILE A 316 -14.05 -22.78 -9.03
CA ILE A 316 -13.04 -23.50 -9.83
C ILE A 316 -12.66 -22.67 -11.04
N ASP A 317 -11.36 -22.44 -11.22
CA ASP A 317 -10.81 -21.86 -12.44
C ASP A 317 -11.01 -22.83 -13.62
N PRO A 318 -11.76 -22.45 -14.66
CA PRO A 318 -12.06 -23.33 -15.78
C PRO A 318 -10.82 -23.67 -16.64
N VAL A 319 -9.74 -22.91 -16.53
CA VAL A 319 -8.51 -23.12 -17.32
C VAL A 319 -7.51 -24.01 -16.58
N THR A 320 -7.32 -23.78 -15.28
CA THR A 320 -6.30 -24.49 -14.49
C THR A 320 -6.86 -25.64 -13.65
N GLY A 321 -8.16 -25.63 -13.35
CA GLY A 321 -8.81 -26.56 -12.42
C GLY A 321 -8.50 -26.27 -10.95
N PHE A 322 -7.75 -25.21 -10.64
CA PHE A 322 -7.51 -24.81 -9.26
C PHE A 322 -8.75 -24.16 -8.65
N SER A 323 -8.97 -24.40 -7.36
CA SER A 323 -10.09 -23.84 -6.61
C SER A 323 -9.63 -22.67 -5.75
N VAL A 324 -10.43 -21.62 -5.68
CA VAL A 324 -10.28 -20.49 -4.75
C VAL A 324 -11.56 -20.37 -3.91
N PHE A 325 -11.39 -20.09 -2.61
CA PHE A 325 -12.49 -19.95 -1.66
C PHE A 325 -12.33 -18.64 -0.87
N PHE A 326 -13.31 -17.76 -0.99
CA PHE A 326 -13.38 -16.50 -0.25
C PHE A 326 -14.35 -16.65 0.92
N PRO A 327 -13.87 -16.61 2.18
CA PRO A 327 -14.76 -16.63 3.34
C PRO A 327 -15.55 -15.33 3.46
N ASP A 328 -16.66 -15.36 4.20
CA ASP A 328 -17.35 -14.14 4.62
C ASP A 328 -16.59 -13.48 5.78
N LEU A 329 -15.85 -12.42 5.47
CA LEU A 329 -15.06 -11.64 6.44
C LEU A 329 -15.88 -10.54 7.14
N THR A 330 -17.09 -10.26 6.65
CA THR A 330 -17.95 -9.16 7.14
C THR A 330 -18.78 -9.57 8.35
N ASN A 331 -19.02 -10.86 8.53
CA ASN A 331 -19.89 -11.37 9.57
C ASN A 331 -19.12 -11.82 10.81
N ALA A 332 -18.82 -10.86 11.70
CA ALA A 332 -18.20 -11.12 12.99
C ALA A 332 -18.99 -12.07 13.92
N ALA A 333 -20.28 -12.36 13.60
CA ALA A 333 -21.10 -13.32 14.34
C ALA A 333 -20.86 -14.78 13.93
N VAL A 334 -20.07 -15.05 12.88
CA VAL A 334 -19.62 -16.39 12.55
C VAL A 334 -18.43 -16.74 13.46
N PRO A 335 -18.56 -17.71 14.39
CA PRO A 335 -17.49 -18.02 15.37
C PRO A 335 -16.17 -18.44 14.74
N ALA A 336 -16.18 -18.85 13.46
CA ALA A 336 -15.00 -19.18 12.69
C ALA A 336 -14.19 -17.96 12.20
N VAL A 337 -14.75 -16.75 12.24
CA VAL A 337 -14.10 -15.52 11.74
C VAL A 337 -13.21 -14.89 12.82
N GLY A 338 -13.57 -14.93 14.10
CA GLY A 338 -12.73 -14.37 15.18
C GLY A 338 -12.39 -12.88 15.00
N GLU A 339 -11.75 -12.27 16.00
CA GLU A 339 -11.33 -10.85 15.91
C GLU A 339 -10.29 -10.65 14.80
N ASP A 340 -9.38 -11.62 14.61
CA ASP A 340 -8.29 -11.53 13.64
C ASP A 340 -8.74 -11.56 12.17
N LEU A 341 -9.97 -12.02 11.84
CA LEU A 341 -10.51 -11.97 10.47
C LEU A 341 -11.64 -10.95 10.28
N GLN A 342 -12.02 -10.21 11.32
CA GLN A 342 -13.10 -9.22 11.24
C GLN A 342 -12.73 -8.05 10.30
N SER A 343 -13.48 -7.87 9.21
CA SER A 343 -13.11 -6.92 8.14
C SER A 343 -13.05 -5.46 8.57
N ASN A 344 -13.99 -4.98 9.38
CA ASN A 344 -14.04 -3.57 9.79
C ASN A 344 -13.00 -3.16 10.86
N LEU A 345 -12.12 -4.06 11.31
CA LEU A 345 -10.95 -3.72 12.14
C LEU A 345 -9.79 -3.24 11.26
N ILE A 346 -9.93 -2.03 10.73
CA ILE A 346 -9.01 -1.49 9.73
C ILE A 346 -7.73 -0.90 10.32
N MET A 347 -7.76 -0.46 11.59
CA MET A 347 -6.59 0.12 12.25
C MET A 347 -5.69 -0.98 12.84
N PRO A 348 -4.35 -0.85 12.76
CA PRO A 348 -3.43 -1.81 13.36
C PRO A 348 -3.68 -2.02 14.86
N GLU A 349 -3.94 -3.27 15.25
CA GLU A 349 -4.14 -3.63 16.64
C GLU A 349 -2.84 -3.48 17.45
N PRO A 350 -2.87 -2.90 18.67
CA PRO A 350 -1.67 -2.80 19.50
C PRO A 350 -1.08 -4.18 19.80
N THR A 351 0.23 -4.31 19.64
CA THR A 351 0.97 -5.54 19.93
C THR A 351 2.27 -5.25 20.67
N ALA A 352 2.99 -6.30 21.08
CA ALA A 352 4.33 -6.16 21.61
C ALA A 352 5.28 -5.56 20.56
N PHE A 353 6.01 -4.50 20.93
CA PHE A 353 7.00 -3.84 20.09
C PHE A 353 8.32 -3.68 20.84
N LEU A 354 9.44 -4.01 20.19
CA LEU A 354 10.82 -4.04 20.73
C LEU A 354 11.06 -5.01 21.91
N SER A 355 10.10 -5.20 22.81
CA SER A 355 10.16 -6.17 23.90
C SER A 355 8.76 -6.61 24.32
N LYS A 356 8.52 -7.93 24.38
CA LYS A 356 7.26 -8.49 24.89
C LYS A 356 7.08 -8.30 26.40
N GLN A 357 8.17 -8.06 27.15
CA GLN A 357 8.15 -8.06 28.62
C GLN A 357 8.38 -6.68 29.24
N LYS A 358 9.10 -5.79 28.57
CA LYS A 358 9.59 -4.54 29.18
C LYS A 358 8.79 -3.30 28.81
N LEU A 359 7.97 -3.37 27.76
CA LEU A 359 7.26 -2.23 27.21
C LEU A 359 5.77 -2.54 27.05
N PRO A 360 4.88 -1.54 27.17
CA PRO A 360 3.48 -1.71 26.85
C PRO A 360 3.28 -1.97 25.35
N VAL A 361 2.10 -2.52 25.00
CA VAL A 361 1.70 -2.73 23.61
C VAL A 361 1.54 -1.40 22.86
N CYS A 362 1.81 -1.40 21.56
CA CYS A 362 1.74 -0.23 20.69
C CYS A 362 1.22 -0.61 19.30
N SER A 363 0.39 0.23 18.70
CA SER A 363 0.01 0.11 17.29
C SER A 363 1.16 0.60 16.42
N ILE A 364 1.62 -0.25 15.50
CA ILE A 364 2.80 -0.01 14.69
C ILE A 364 2.60 -0.53 13.28
N ILE A 365 3.36 0.02 12.34
CA ILE A 365 3.67 -0.65 11.08
C ILE A 365 4.60 -1.82 11.38
N ARG A 366 4.37 -2.98 10.74
CA ARG A 366 5.11 -4.22 11.02
C ARG A 366 5.19 -5.14 9.80
N PRO A 367 6.39 -5.67 9.47
CA PRO A 367 7.67 -5.49 10.16
C PRO A 367 8.36 -4.16 9.80
N THR A 368 9.25 -3.70 10.67
CA THR A 368 10.18 -2.59 10.37
C THR A 368 11.64 -2.96 10.67
N ALA A 369 11.90 -4.09 11.35
CA ALA A 369 13.24 -4.54 11.72
C ALA A 369 13.71 -5.76 10.91
N THR A 370 13.18 -5.95 9.69
CA THR A 370 13.51 -7.08 8.83
C THR A 370 15.00 -7.09 8.48
N LYS A 371 15.70 -8.17 8.87
CA LYS A 371 17.04 -8.45 8.35
C LYS A 371 16.93 -8.75 6.87
N ASN A 372 17.85 -8.18 6.08
CA ASN A 372 17.81 -8.29 4.62
C ASN A 372 16.48 -7.80 4.01
N ALA A 373 15.94 -6.67 4.51
CA ALA A 373 14.66 -6.10 4.08
C ALA A 373 14.50 -6.07 2.55
N ALA A 374 15.52 -5.60 1.84
CA ALA A 374 15.61 -5.61 0.38
C ALA A 374 15.42 -7.02 -0.25
N THR A 375 16.05 -8.04 0.33
CA THR A 375 15.91 -9.43 -0.14
C THR A 375 14.53 -9.99 0.16
N VAL A 376 13.95 -9.66 1.30
CA VAL A 376 12.61 -10.12 1.68
C VAL A 376 11.54 -9.49 0.79
N ALA A 377 11.64 -8.20 0.51
CA ALA A 377 10.75 -7.52 -0.45
C ALA A 377 10.85 -8.16 -1.85
N LEU A 378 12.08 -8.38 -2.34
CA LEU A 378 12.29 -9.08 -3.61
C LEU A 378 11.71 -10.51 -3.60
N GLN A 379 11.81 -11.22 -2.47
CA GLN A 379 11.21 -12.54 -2.32
C GLN A 379 9.69 -12.48 -2.41
N GLY A 380 9.04 -11.44 -1.85
CA GLY A 380 7.61 -11.17 -2.00
C GLY A 380 7.19 -11.08 -3.46
N PHE A 381 7.76 -10.14 -4.22
CA PHE A 381 7.51 -10.02 -5.66
C PHE A 381 7.78 -11.31 -6.42
N SER A 382 8.91 -11.97 -6.12
CA SER A 382 9.25 -13.23 -6.80
C SER A 382 8.24 -14.35 -6.50
N TRP A 383 7.69 -14.36 -5.28
CA TRP A 383 6.78 -15.38 -4.79
C TRP A 383 5.40 -15.19 -5.40
N GLN A 384 4.92 -13.95 -5.53
CA GLN A 384 3.72 -13.61 -6.30
C GLN A 384 3.81 -14.13 -7.73
N GLN A 385 5.01 -14.10 -8.32
CA GLN A 385 5.27 -14.46 -9.72
C GLN A 385 5.73 -15.93 -9.91
N ARG A 386 5.65 -16.81 -8.90
CA ARG A 386 6.16 -18.19 -9.02
C ARG A 386 5.35 -19.05 -9.99
N ARG A 387 6.01 -19.51 -11.06
CA ARG A 387 5.66 -20.75 -11.77
C ARG A 387 5.79 -21.93 -10.81
N MET A 388 4.71 -22.70 -10.62
CA MET A 388 4.80 -24.05 -10.04
C MET A 388 5.82 -24.89 -10.82
N ARG A 389 6.93 -25.29 -10.19
CA ARG A 389 7.79 -26.37 -10.67
C ARG A 389 7.45 -27.64 -9.90
N LEU A 390 6.65 -28.50 -10.52
CA LEU A 390 6.74 -29.97 -10.36
C LEU A 390 6.64 -30.64 -11.74
N SER A 391 7.49 -30.24 -12.68
CA SER A 391 7.93 -31.10 -13.78
C SER A 391 9.22 -30.54 -14.37
N ALA A 392 10.20 -31.41 -14.55
CA ALA A 392 11.56 -31.09 -14.96
C ALA A 392 11.63 -30.48 -16.36
N GLU A 393 12.18 -29.26 -16.47
CA GLU A 393 13.04 -28.82 -17.58
C GLU A 393 13.70 -27.44 -17.26
N PRO A 394 14.87 -27.12 -17.83
CA PRO A 394 15.68 -25.98 -17.43
C PRO A 394 15.36 -24.74 -18.28
N ALA A 395 14.32 -23.98 -17.92
CA ALA A 395 14.11 -22.64 -18.45
C ALA A 395 13.63 -21.68 -17.35
N SER A 396 14.57 -20.89 -16.79
CA SER A 396 14.35 -19.53 -16.27
C SER A 396 15.61 -19.04 -15.53
N GLN A 397 16.68 -18.74 -16.27
CA GLN A 397 17.82 -17.98 -15.72
C GLN A 397 17.49 -16.47 -15.57
N ALA A 398 16.34 -16.00 -16.06
CA ALA A 398 15.95 -14.59 -16.04
C ALA A 398 15.62 -14.05 -14.64
N SER A 399 14.83 -14.78 -13.83
CA SER A 399 14.50 -14.35 -12.46
C SER A 399 15.71 -14.41 -11.53
N ALA A 400 16.64 -15.35 -11.76
CA ALA A 400 17.90 -15.42 -11.03
C ALA A 400 18.89 -14.33 -11.49
N ALA A 401 18.85 -13.89 -12.74
CA ALA A 401 19.70 -12.82 -13.26
C ALA A 401 19.32 -11.42 -12.73
N LEU A 402 18.03 -11.17 -12.48
CA LEU A 402 17.54 -9.97 -11.78
C LEU A 402 18.10 -9.93 -10.34
N VAL A 403 18.05 -11.08 -9.64
CA VAL A 403 18.60 -11.26 -8.29
C VAL A 403 20.13 -11.07 -8.27
N PHE A 404 20.86 -11.59 -9.26
CA PHE A 404 22.33 -11.55 -9.27
C PHE A 404 22.90 -10.18 -9.66
N LYS A 405 22.30 -9.44 -10.62
CA LYS A 405 22.81 -8.12 -11.02
C LYS A 405 22.47 -7.01 -10.04
N ILE A 406 21.32 -7.08 -9.36
CA ILE A 406 20.96 -6.11 -8.31
C ILE A 406 21.84 -6.31 -7.08
N CYS A 407 22.15 -7.56 -6.69
CA CYS A 407 23.04 -7.84 -5.55
C CYS A 407 24.54 -7.63 -5.81
N ILE A 408 25.04 -7.74 -7.05
CA ILE A 408 26.48 -7.55 -7.36
C ILE A 408 26.88 -6.07 -7.44
N CYS A 409 25.92 -5.15 -7.53
CA CYS A 409 26.16 -3.70 -7.57
C CYS A 409 25.79 -2.95 -6.27
N CYS A 410 25.56 -3.68 -5.17
CA CYS A 410 25.36 -3.16 -3.82
C CYS A 410 26.64 -3.18 -2.99
#